data_AF-E8NC64-F1
#
_entry.id   AF-E8NC64-F1
#
_cell.length_a   1.000
_cell.length_b   1.000
_cell.length_c   1.000
_cell.angle_alpha   90.00
_cell.angle_beta   90.00
_cell.angle_gamma   90.00
#
_symmetry.space_group_name_H-M   'P 1'
#
loop_
_entity.id
_entity.type
_entity.pdbx_description
1 polymer ?
#
loop_
_entity_poly.entity_id
_entity_poly.type
_entity_poly.pdbx_seq_one_letter_code
_entity_poly.pdbx_strand_id
1 'polypeptide(L)' 'MPRPRHTLDARPPRITHVYGTSLKWTKVPQKTFLTPETAMQLRAEGYTMALTRSGWRSSRSISLIRYVQRIHPSSELP' A
#
# COMPACT_ATOMS: atom_id res chain seq x y z
N MET A 1 -18.82 -10.36 15.34
CA MET A 1 -19.16 -9.15 14.57
C MET A 1 -18.12 -8.93 13.48
N PRO A 2 -18.49 -8.87 12.19
CA PRO A 2 -17.56 -8.46 11.14
C PRO A 2 -17.20 -6.99 11.35
N ARG A 3 -15.90 -6.70 11.43
CA ARG A 3 -15.37 -5.35 11.63
C ARG A 3 -15.83 -4.47 10.45
N PRO A 4 -16.40 -3.27 10.66
CA PRO A 4 -16.86 -2.42 9.56
C PRO A 4 -15.71 -2.24 8.57
N ARG A 5 -15.95 -2.64 7.32
CA ARG A 5 -15.01 -2.45 6.21
C ARG A 5 -14.87 -0.94 6.05
N HIS A 6 -13.70 -0.43 6.41
CA HIS A 6 -13.32 0.98 6.27
C HIS A 6 -13.77 1.46 4.89
N THR A 7 -14.70 2.42 4.88
CA THR A 7 -15.30 2.99 3.68
C THR A 7 -14.20 3.62 2.83
N LEU A 8 -14.35 3.50 1.52
CA LEU A 8 -13.45 4.04 0.49
C LEU A 8 -13.29 5.58 0.57
N ASP A 9 -14.10 6.27 1.38
CA ASP A 9 -14.05 7.71 1.68
C ASP A 9 -13.03 8.14 2.73
N ALA A 10 -12.39 7.21 3.44
CA ALA A 10 -11.34 7.58 4.38
C ALA A 10 -10.06 7.99 3.62
N ARG A 11 -9.51 9.16 3.94
CA ARG A 11 -8.25 9.69 3.37
C ARG A 11 -7.20 8.57 3.25
N PRO A 12 -6.56 8.41 2.08
CA PRO A 12 -5.64 7.30 1.84
C PRO A 12 -4.51 7.32 2.89
N PRO A 13 -4.12 6.15 3.44
CA PRO A 13 -3.13 6.11 4.49
C PRO A 13 -1.75 6.52 3.93
N ARG A 14 -0.97 7.23 4.74
CA ARG A 14 0.33 7.75 4.32
C ARG A 14 1.38 6.65 4.34
N ILE A 15 2.15 6.50 3.28
CA ILE A 15 3.32 5.60 3.21
C ILE A 15 4.50 6.31 3.86
N THR A 16 5.24 5.58 4.70
CA THR A 16 6.44 6.08 5.40
C THR A 16 7.70 5.38 4.93
N HIS A 17 7.60 4.09 4.64
CA HIS A 17 8.70 3.26 4.15
C HIS A 17 8.20 2.25 3.13
N VAL A 18 9.08 1.80 2.26
CA VAL A 18 8.86 0.72 1.30
C VAL A 18 9.96 -0.31 1.42
N TYR A 19 9.65 -1.57 1.11
CA TYR A 19 10.55 -2.69 1.17
C TYR A 19 10.66 -3.35 -0.20
N GLY A 20 11.87 -3.66 -0.65
CA GLY A 20 12.05 -4.41 -1.90
C GLY A 20 13.45 -4.35 -2.47
N THR A 21 13.77 -3.29 -3.21
CA THR A 21 14.89 -3.22 -4.16
C THR A 21 16.27 -3.59 -3.61
N SER A 22 16.54 -3.35 -2.32
CA SER A 22 17.80 -3.75 -1.67
C SER A 22 17.59 -4.65 -0.45
N LEU A 23 16.47 -5.37 -0.39
CA LEU A 23 16.05 -6.19 0.75
C LEU A 23 16.03 -5.41 2.08
N LYS A 24 15.80 -4.10 2.01
CA LYS A 24 15.82 -3.16 3.12
C LYS A 24 14.58 -2.27 3.08
N TRP A 25 14.24 -1.71 4.24
CA TRP A 25 13.25 -0.65 4.35
C TRP A 25 13.88 0.67 3.93
N THR A 26 13.33 1.29 2.89
CA THR A 26 13.74 2.59 2.39
C THR A 26 12.67 3.62 2.73
N LYS A 27 13.09 4.76 3.28
CA LYS A 27 12.19 5.86 3.62
C LYS A 27 11.71 6.54 2.34
N VAL A 28 10.40 6.73 2.22
CA VAL A 28 9.83 7.45 1.07
C VAL A 28 9.72 8.96 1.33
N PRO A 29 9.63 9.78 0.28
CA PRO A 29 9.35 11.20 0.42
C PRO A 29 8.10 11.47 1.26
N GLN A 30 8.12 12.62 1.93
CA GLN A 30 6.96 13.08 2.67
C GLN A 30 5.77 13.32 1.72
N LYS A 31 4.54 13.06 2.20
CA LYS A 31 3.29 13.16 1.42
C LYS A 31 3.07 12.06 0.37
N THR A 32 3.79 10.94 0.45
CA THR A 32 3.44 9.72 -0.33
C THR A 32 2.23 9.04 0.31
N PHE A 33 1.15 8.83 -0.45
CA PHE A 33 -0.08 8.18 0.01
C PHE A 33 -0.28 6.83 -0.68
N LEU A 34 -0.92 5.88 0.01
CA LEU A 34 -1.27 4.60 -0.57
C LEU A 34 -2.50 4.76 -1.46
N THR A 35 -2.28 5.19 -2.70
CA THR A 35 -3.26 5.15 -3.78
C THR A 35 -2.97 3.96 -4.71
N PRO A 36 -3.95 3.51 -5.52
CA PRO A 36 -3.73 2.47 -6.52
C PRO A 36 -2.56 2.77 -7.45
N GLU A 37 -2.47 4.00 -7.96
CA GLU A 37 -1.44 4.46 -8.89
C GLU A 37 -0.06 4.40 -8.23
N THR A 38 0.05 4.90 -7.01
CA THR A 38 1.31 4.88 -6.25
C THR A 38 1.73 3.45 -5.94
N ALA A 39 0.80 2.56 -5.61
CA ALA A 39 1.10 1.16 -5.35
C ALA A 39 1.57 0.42 -6.61
N MET A 40 0.97 0.71 -7.77
CA MET A 40 1.42 0.16 -9.06
C MET A 40 2.82 0.66 -9.42
N GLN A 41 3.08 1.96 -9.24
CA GLN A 41 4.39 2.54 -9.49
C GLN A 41 5.46 1.91 -8.60
N LEU A 42 5.23 1.85 -7.29
CA LEU A 42 6.16 1.22 -6.34
C LEU A 42 6.40 -0.27 -6.68
N ARG A 43 5.37 -0.98 -7.15
CA ARG A 43 5.51 -2.37 -7.59
C ARG A 43 6.32 -2.49 -8.88
N ALA A 44 6.15 -1.57 -9.83
CA ALA A 44 6.96 -1.50 -11.05
C ALA A 44 8.43 -1.18 -10.75
N GLU A 45 8.69 -0.37 -9.72
CA GLU A 45 10.04 -0.09 -9.20
C GLU A 45 10.67 -1.29 -8.46
N GLY A 46 9.92 -2.38 -8.24
CA GLY A 46 10.42 -3.59 -7.58
C GLY A 46 10.18 -3.65 -6.07
N TYR A 47 9.38 -2.73 -5.51
CA TYR A 47 8.97 -2.80 -4.11
C TYR A 47 7.83 -3.79 -3.90
N THR A 48 7.87 -4.51 -2.77
CA THR A 48 6.91 -5.59 -2.43
C THR A 48 6.03 -5.25 -1.23
N MET A 49 6.51 -4.42 -0.29
CA MET A 49 5.74 -3.98 0.87
C MET A 49 5.83 -2.47 1.09
N ALA A 50 4.79 -1.91 1.69
CA ALA A 50 4.74 -0.53 2.15
C ALA A 50 4.35 -0.48 3.62
N LEU A 51 5.03 0.36 4.40
CA LEU A 51 4.68 0.68 5.78
C LEU A 51 3.83 1.95 5.79
N THR A 52 2.56 1.79 6.12
CA THR A 52 1.58 2.87 6.19
C THR A 52 1.34 3.34 7.61
N ARG A 53 1.01 4.61 7.79
CA ARG A 53 0.62 5.18 9.09
C ARG A 53 -0.89 5.31 9.18
N SER A 54 -1.48 4.65 10.18
CA SER A 54 -2.92 4.64 10.48
C SER A 54 -3.18 5.37 11.80
N GLY A 55 -2.94 6.68 11.82
CA GLY A 55 -3.11 7.53 13.02
C GLY A 55 -1.80 7.90 13.72
N TRP A 56 -1.89 8.41 14.95
CA TRP A 56 -0.71 8.98 15.64
C TRP A 56 0.35 7.92 15.95
N ARG A 57 -0.03 6.76 16.49
CA ARG A 57 0.92 5.74 16.98
C ARG A 57 0.83 4.38 16.29
N SER A 58 -0.03 4.25 15.27
CA SER A 58 -0.18 2.98 14.57
C SER A 58 0.44 3.05 13.18
N SER A 59 1.30 2.08 12.90
CA SER A 59 1.77 1.77 11.56
C SER A 59 1.37 0.34 11.20
N ARG A 60 1.16 0.11 9.90
CA ARG A 60 0.80 -1.20 9.37
C ARG A 60 1.56 -1.46 8.09
N SER A 61 2.17 -2.64 8.01
CA SER A 61 2.75 -3.14 6.78
C SER A 61 1.65 -3.69 5.86
N ILE A 62 1.75 -3.34 4.58
CA ILE A 62 0.82 -3.74 3.53
C ILE A 62 1.62 -4.32 2.38
N SER A 63 1.23 -5.50 1.90
CA SER A 63 1.79 -6.08 0.67
C SER A 63 1.25 -5.31 -0.53
N LEU A 64 2.15 -4.70 -1.31
CA LEU A 64 1.79 -3.98 -2.53
C LEU A 64 1.20 -4.92 -3.57
N ILE A 65 1.71 -6.15 -3.65
CA ILE A 65 1.21 -7.20 -4.55
C ILE A 65 -0.27 -7.50 -4.26
N ARG A 66 -0.60 -7.83 -3.01
CA ARG A 66 -1.99 -8.13 -2.62
C ARG A 66 -2.90 -6.91 -2.75
N TYR A 67 -2.37 -5.71 -2.50
CA TYR A 67 -3.12 -4.47 -2.61
C TYR A 67 -3.50 -4.19 -4.07
N VAL A 68 -2.56 -4.29 -5.01
CA VAL A 68 -2.81 -4.13 -6.45
C VAL A 68 -3.80 -5.18 -6.97
N GLN A 69 -3.60 -6.46 -6.62
CA GLN A 69 -4.54 -7.54 -6.97
C GLN A 69 -5.97 -7.29 -6.50
N ARG A 70 -6.13 -6.65 -5.32
CA ARG A 70 -7.44 -6.32 -4.77
C ARG A 70 -8.13 -5.17 -5.51
N ILE A 71 -7.36 -4.20 -6.01
CA ILE A 71 -7.92 -3.00 -6.68
C ILE A 71 -8.21 -3.23 -8.14
N HIS A 72 -7.42 -4.08 -8.80
CA HIS A 72 -7.70 -4.58 -10.14
C HIS A 72 -8.20 -6.02 -10.08
N PRO A 73 -9.46 -6.28 -9.66
CA PRO A 73 -10.11 -7.55 -9.90
C PRO A 73 -10.57 -7.63 -11.37
N SER A 74 -9.67 -7.42 -12.34
CA SER A 74 -9.88 -8.03 -13.66
C SER A 74 -9.58 -9.51 -13.44
N SER A 75 -10.58 -10.39 -13.27
CA SER A 75 -11.62 -10.73 -14.25
C SER A 75 -11.01 -10.77 -15.64
N GLU A 76 -10.19 -11.79 -15.86
CA GLU A 76 -10.00 -12.52 -17.11
C GLU A 76 -8.89 -13.55 -16.87
N LEU A 77 -9.30 -14.72 -16.37
CA LEU A 77 -8.60 -15.96 -16.64
C LEU A 77 -9.01 -16.37 -18.07
N PRO A 78 -8.06 -16.69 -18.97
CA PRO A 78 -8.39 -17.45 -20.17
C PRO A 78 -8.90 -18.86 -19.82
#